data_AF-A0A943E7G1-F1
#
_entry.id   AF-A0A943E7G1-F1
#
_cell.length_a   1.000
_cell.length_b   1.000
_cell.length_c   1.000
_cell.angle_alpha   90.00
_cell.angle_beta   90.00
_cell.angle_gamma   90.00
#
_symmetry.space_group_name_H-M   'P 1'
#
loop_
_entity.id
_entity.type
_entity.pdbx_description
1 polymer ?
#
loop_
_entity_poly.entity_id
_entity_poly.type
_entity_poly.pdbx_seq_one_letter_code
_entity_poly.pdbx_strand_id
1 'polypeptide(L)'
;MSLKIVKATTTFCVGCLLTFALYLSFSILPAYADNEADSITPAVVEQTEGTWQKTASGWKYLTSEGAQTGFIKVSGKTYYLDPSTGIMKTGWLKLDNDWYYFNNSGAMATGWKKVKGIWYYLEPANGKMATGKHAINGATYYLAASGAMKTGWNKEDGIWYHYKKSGAMTTGWLKSGGKWYYLDPANGKMATGKYKAGNSWYISNSSGAMYANKWVKLSEGWYYPNASGALKTGWLKSGGKWYWLQPEKDGLMIADALTTVKNVRYSFTSSGAMRANCQVKLENNEYGYAASSGAISTIGTYEGDKVILKDAQGKTLTGWQKIGGTWFYADANGVMQTGWVKTGGKWYWLASSGAMATNTWVDGGKYYVGSDGAWVQVNIIKDFR
;
A
#
# COMPACT_ATOMS: atom_id res chain seq x y z
N MET A 1 28.26 54.92 -43.77
CA MET A 1 27.20 55.66 -43.04
C MET A 1 27.44 55.43 -41.57
N SER A 2 27.76 56.49 -40.84
CA SER A 2 28.41 56.46 -39.54
C SER A 2 27.54 55.91 -38.41
N LEU A 3 28.16 55.09 -37.57
CA LEU A 3 27.64 54.55 -36.31
C LEU A 3 27.49 55.71 -35.31
N LYS A 4 26.26 55.97 -34.83
CA LYS A 4 26.01 56.92 -33.74
C LYS A 4 26.32 56.27 -32.39
N ILE A 5 27.27 56.88 -31.70
CA ILE A 5 27.58 56.67 -30.28
C ILE A 5 26.49 57.34 -29.44
N VAL A 6 25.88 56.60 -28.50
CA VAL A 6 25.27 57.19 -27.30
C VAL A 6 25.86 56.46 -26.10
N LYS A 7 26.55 57.21 -25.24
CA LYS A 7 27.17 56.76 -23.99
C LYS A 7 26.36 57.27 -22.79
N ALA A 8 26.28 56.39 -21.78
CA ALA A 8 26.11 56.61 -20.34
C ALA A 8 24.73 57.18 -19.89
N THR A 9 24.12 56.71 -18.80
CA THR A 9 24.65 56.55 -17.42
C THR A 9 23.90 55.41 -16.68
N THR A 10 24.61 54.42 -16.11
CA THR A 10 24.95 54.25 -14.66
C THR A 10 23.72 54.13 -13.75
N THR A 11 23.47 52.96 -13.14
CA THR A 11 23.84 52.66 -11.73
C THR A 11 23.85 51.14 -11.46
N PHE A 12 24.87 50.70 -10.73
CA PHE A 12 25.27 49.33 -10.38
C PHE A 12 24.63 48.80 -9.08
N CYS A 13 24.77 47.47 -8.87
CA CYS A 13 24.67 46.64 -7.64
C CYS A 13 23.50 45.65 -7.69
N VAL A 14 23.64 44.34 -7.42
CA VAL A 14 24.65 43.54 -6.72
C VAL A 14 24.84 42.22 -7.47
N GLY A 15 26.08 41.73 -7.47
CA GLY A 15 26.54 40.57 -8.25
C GLY A 15 25.85 39.24 -7.96
N CYS A 16 25.63 38.48 -9.03
CA CYS A 16 25.40 37.05 -9.00
C CYS A 16 26.36 36.42 -10.01
N LEU A 17 27.49 35.92 -9.51
CA LEU A 17 28.42 35.07 -10.25
C LEU A 17 28.73 33.88 -9.34
N LEU A 18 27.89 32.84 -9.43
CA LEU A 18 28.26 31.50 -8.98
C LEU A 18 29.25 30.94 -10.01
N THR A 19 30.54 30.98 -9.68
CA THR A 19 31.55 30.13 -10.28
C THR A 19 31.51 28.77 -9.59
N PHE A 20 31.24 27.74 -10.39
CA PHE A 20 31.35 26.33 -10.03
C PHE A 20 32.83 26.00 -9.76
N ALA A 21 33.18 25.75 -8.50
CA ALA A 21 34.45 25.14 -8.13
C ALA A 21 34.14 23.81 -7.42
N LEU A 22 34.38 22.70 -8.13
CA LEU A 22 34.44 21.37 -7.52
C LEU A 22 35.63 21.35 -6.55
N TYR A 23 35.35 21.32 -5.25
CA TYR A 23 36.31 20.87 -4.25
C TYR A 23 36.01 19.42 -3.91
N LEU A 24 36.82 18.51 -4.47
CA LEU A 24 37.06 17.19 -3.88
C LEU A 24 37.80 17.41 -2.56
N SER A 25 37.09 17.29 -1.45
CA SER A 25 37.71 17.07 -0.14
C SER A 25 37.73 15.56 0.12
N PHE A 26 38.85 14.93 -0.21
CA PHE A 26 39.21 13.62 0.33
C PHE A 26 39.45 13.80 1.83
N SER A 27 38.45 13.45 2.63
CA SER A 27 38.67 13.18 4.06
C SER A 27 39.34 11.82 4.17
N ILE A 28 40.62 11.84 4.51
CA ILE A 28 41.37 10.63 4.87
C ILE A 28 40.83 10.19 6.22
N LEU A 29 39.88 9.25 6.22
CA LEU A 29 39.55 8.47 7.40
C LEU A 29 40.76 7.61 7.74
N PRO A 30 41.12 7.45 9.03
CA PRO A 30 42.18 6.53 9.41
C PRO A 30 41.79 5.13 8.92
N ALA A 31 42.74 4.44 8.31
CA ALA A 31 42.61 3.05 7.87
C ALA A 31 42.04 2.23 9.02
N TYR A 32 40.75 1.88 8.91
CA TYR A 32 40.18 0.82 9.69
C TYR A 32 40.90 -0.44 9.22
N ALA A 33 41.63 -1.09 10.13
CA ALA A 33 42.20 -2.38 9.85
C ALA A 33 41.02 -3.30 9.51
N ASP A 34 40.84 -3.57 8.22
CA ASP A 34 40.08 -4.72 7.78
C ASP A 34 40.81 -5.91 8.40
N ASN A 35 40.23 -6.43 9.48
CA ASN A 35 40.42 -7.81 9.84
C ASN A 35 39.83 -8.61 8.68
N GLU A 36 40.59 -8.75 7.60
CA GLU A 36 40.48 -9.91 6.73
C GLU A 36 40.66 -11.10 7.66
N ALA A 37 39.55 -11.68 8.09
CA ALA A 37 39.54 -13.06 8.51
C ALA A 37 40.06 -13.81 7.28
N ASP A 38 41.36 -14.08 7.30
CA ASP A 38 42.12 -14.76 6.29
C ASP A 38 41.29 -15.97 5.88
N SER A 39 40.64 -15.85 4.71
CA SER A 39 39.83 -16.90 4.16
C SER A 39 40.83 -17.95 3.72
N ILE A 40 41.17 -18.87 4.63
CA ILE A 40 42.03 -20.01 4.35
C ILE A 40 41.30 -20.82 3.29
N THR A 41 41.61 -20.55 2.03
CA THR A 41 41.26 -21.46 0.95
C THR A 41 42.09 -22.71 1.21
N PRO A 42 41.47 -23.90 1.29
CA PRO A 42 42.26 -25.11 1.52
C PRO A 42 43.35 -25.19 0.44
N ALA A 43 44.60 -25.37 0.84
CA ALA A 43 45.71 -25.47 -0.09
C ALA A 43 45.46 -26.66 -1.04
N VAL A 44 45.13 -26.36 -2.29
CA VAL A 44 44.91 -27.37 -3.33
C VAL A 44 46.24 -27.64 -4.00
N VAL A 45 46.76 -28.87 -3.87
CA VAL A 45 48.02 -29.26 -4.51
C VAL A 45 47.74 -29.75 -5.92
N GLU A 46 48.22 -29.03 -6.94
CA GLU A 46 48.12 -29.46 -8.34
C GLU A 46 49.05 -30.66 -8.58
N GLN A 47 48.50 -31.72 -9.16
CA GLN A 47 49.23 -32.94 -9.49
C GLN A 47 49.33 -33.07 -11.01
N THR A 48 50.55 -33.03 -11.54
CA THR A 48 50.83 -33.21 -12.97
C THR A 48 51.19 -34.66 -13.33
N GLU A 49 51.49 -35.49 -12.32
CA GLU A 49 51.90 -36.88 -12.46
C GLU A 49 51.25 -37.74 -11.37
N GLY A 50 51.06 -39.04 -11.65
CA GLY A 50 50.50 -40.00 -10.70
C GLY A 50 49.32 -40.81 -11.24
N THR A 51 48.86 -41.79 -10.46
CA THR A 51 47.80 -42.72 -10.87
C THR A 51 46.76 -42.97 -9.78
N TRP A 52 45.50 -43.10 -10.19
CA TRP A 52 44.43 -43.56 -9.31
C TRP A 52 44.51 -45.08 -9.13
N GLN A 53 44.57 -45.53 -7.88
CA GLN A 53 44.57 -46.95 -7.53
C GLN A 53 43.39 -47.30 -6.63
N LYS A 54 42.65 -48.34 -7.02
CA LYS A 54 41.52 -48.85 -6.23
C LYS A 54 42.02 -49.86 -5.20
N THR A 55 41.70 -49.62 -3.94
CA THR A 55 41.96 -50.54 -2.82
C THR A 55 40.66 -51.11 -2.27
N ALA A 56 40.75 -52.07 -1.34
CA ALA A 56 39.58 -52.60 -0.63
C ALA A 56 38.80 -51.51 0.13
N SER A 57 39.52 -50.48 0.63
CA SER A 57 38.94 -49.41 1.45
C SER A 57 38.55 -48.16 0.65
N GLY A 58 38.84 -48.12 -0.66
CA GLY A 58 38.54 -46.98 -1.53
C GLY A 58 39.68 -46.61 -2.50
N TRP A 59 39.54 -45.46 -3.16
CA TRP A 59 40.52 -44.98 -4.13
C TRP A 59 41.63 -44.17 -3.45
N LYS A 60 42.88 -44.35 -3.89
CA LYS A 60 44.04 -43.51 -3.55
C LYS A 60 44.64 -42.90 -4.81
N TYR A 61 45.35 -41.78 -4.68
CA TYR A 61 46.17 -41.23 -5.75
C TYR A 61 47.65 -41.36 -5.36
N LEU A 62 48.45 -42.06 -6.17
CA LEU A 62 49.87 -42.32 -5.90
C LEU A 62 50.76 -41.55 -6.88
N THR A 63 51.81 -40.93 -6.36
CA THR A 63 52.91 -40.32 -7.12
C THR A 63 54.24 -41.01 -6.77
N SER A 64 55.35 -40.55 -7.34
CA SER A 64 56.71 -40.96 -6.97
C SER A 64 57.02 -40.70 -5.49
N GLU A 65 56.34 -39.74 -4.86
CA GLU A 65 56.49 -39.37 -3.45
C GLU A 65 55.56 -40.18 -2.51
N GLY A 66 54.73 -41.06 -3.08
CA GLY A 66 53.81 -41.92 -2.34
C GLY A 66 52.35 -41.49 -2.44
N ALA A 67 51.55 -41.90 -1.46
CA ALA A 67 50.11 -41.65 -1.45
C ALA A 67 49.79 -40.20 -1.08
N GLN A 68 49.05 -39.52 -1.95
CA GLN A 68 48.65 -38.13 -1.74
C GLN A 68 47.51 -38.02 -0.73
N THR A 69 47.46 -36.90 -0.02
CA THR A 69 46.47 -36.58 1.01
C THR A 69 45.96 -35.13 0.87
N GLY A 70 44.88 -34.77 1.57
CA GLY A 70 44.30 -33.44 1.54
C GLY A 70 43.61 -33.10 0.22
N PHE A 71 43.54 -31.80 -0.09
CA PHE A 71 43.01 -31.34 -1.37
C PHE A 71 44.06 -31.47 -2.47
N ILE A 72 43.71 -32.21 -3.53
CA ILE A 72 44.54 -32.27 -4.73
C ILE A 72 43.74 -31.86 -5.95
N LYS A 73 44.42 -31.34 -6.97
CA LYS A 73 43.85 -31.16 -8.30
C LYS A 73 44.51 -32.11 -9.27
N VAL A 74 43.70 -32.90 -9.98
CA VAL A 74 44.16 -33.85 -10.98
C VAL A 74 43.39 -33.57 -12.27
N SER A 75 44.11 -33.22 -13.34
CA SER A 75 43.54 -32.90 -14.65
C SER A 75 42.41 -31.85 -14.56
N GLY A 76 42.65 -30.78 -13.78
CA GLY A 76 41.70 -29.68 -13.61
C GLY A 76 40.52 -29.95 -12.66
N LYS A 77 40.40 -31.14 -12.07
CA LYS A 77 39.36 -31.48 -11.09
C LYS A 77 39.93 -31.58 -9.69
N THR A 78 39.23 -31.02 -8.70
CA THR A 78 39.62 -31.08 -7.29
C THR A 78 39.05 -32.33 -6.61
N TYR A 79 39.86 -32.98 -5.78
CA TYR A 79 39.52 -34.16 -4.98
C TYR A 79 39.98 -33.94 -3.53
N TYR A 80 39.42 -34.70 -2.58
CA TYR A 80 39.91 -34.73 -1.21
C TYR A 80 40.27 -36.15 -0.80
N LEU A 81 41.50 -36.33 -0.34
CA LEU A 81 42.08 -37.57 0.12
C LEU A 81 42.24 -37.46 1.63
N ASP A 82 41.69 -38.43 2.36
CA ASP A 82 41.74 -38.46 3.81
C ASP A 82 43.19 -38.32 4.35
N PRO A 83 43.49 -37.36 5.22
CA PRO A 83 44.86 -37.11 5.70
C PRO A 83 45.54 -38.29 6.38
N SER A 84 44.75 -39.17 7.01
CA SER A 84 45.28 -40.31 7.77
C SER A 84 45.49 -41.54 6.90
N THR A 85 44.65 -41.72 5.88
CA THR A 85 44.59 -42.98 5.11
C THR A 85 44.90 -42.82 3.62
N GLY A 86 44.84 -41.60 3.08
CA GLY A 86 44.93 -41.29 1.64
C GLY A 86 43.71 -41.74 0.85
N ILE A 87 42.62 -42.17 1.50
CA ILE A 87 41.40 -42.63 0.83
C ILE A 87 40.57 -41.44 0.37
N MET A 88 40.18 -41.45 -0.91
CA MET A 88 39.36 -40.44 -1.55
C MET A 88 37.95 -40.38 -0.95
N LYS A 89 37.50 -39.17 -0.59
CA LYS A 89 36.14 -38.95 -0.11
C LYS A 89 35.16 -38.75 -1.26
N THR A 90 33.92 -39.18 -1.02
CA THR A 90 32.74 -38.93 -1.88
C THR A 90 31.58 -38.50 -0.99
N GLY A 91 30.56 -37.87 -1.56
CA GLY A 91 29.42 -37.33 -0.84
C GLY A 91 29.74 -36.06 -0.05
N TRP A 92 28.95 -35.82 1.00
CA TRP A 92 29.14 -34.68 1.89
C TRP A 92 30.36 -34.87 2.78
N LEU A 93 31.19 -33.84 2.84
CA LEU A 93 32.35 -33.77 3.73
C LEU A 93 32.32 -32.43 4.46
N LYS A 94 32.38 -32.47 5.78
CA LYS A 94 32.57 -31.29 6.61
C LYS A 94 34.05 -31.17 6.97
N LEU A 95 34.65 -30.02 6.68
CA LEU A 95 36.00 -29.67 7.08
C LEU A 95 35.92 -28.36 7.85
N ASP A 96 36.40 -28.37 9.09
CA ASP A 96 36.23 -27.26 10.03
C ASP A 96 34.75 -26.81 10.12
N ASN A 97 34.44 -25.61 9.63
CA ASN A 97 33.09 -25.05 9.60
C ASN A 97 32.37 -25.20 8.26
N ASP A 98 33.07 -25.64 7.21
CA ASP A 98 32.58 -25.62 5.84
C ASP A 98 32.16 -27.01 5.36
N TRP A 99 31.09 -27.03 4.57
CA TRP A 99 30.63 -28.24 3.89
C TRP A 99 31.02 -28.24 2.43
N TYR A 100 31.45 -29.41 1.96
CA TYR A 100 31.81 -29.68 0.57
C TYR A 100 31.01 -30.89 0.09
N TYR A 101 30.78 -30.98 -1.22
CA TYR A 101 30.18 -32.17 -1.83
C TYR A 101 31.10 -32.74 -2.91
N PHE A 102 31.49 -34.00 -2.76
CA PHE A 102 32.26 -34.73 -3.75
C PHE A 102 31.34 -35.71 -4.49
N ASN A 103 31.40 -35.71 -5.83
CA ASN A 103 30.59 -36.62 -6.63
C ASN A 103 31.02 -38.08 -6.41
N ASN A 104 30.28 -39.05 -6.97
CA ASN A 104 30.65 -40.47 -6.88
C ASN A 104 32.03 -40.77 -7.50
N SER A 105 32.49 -39.92 -8.43
CA SER A 105 33.84 -39.99 -9.00
C SER A 105 34.92 -39.37 -8.10
N GLY A 106 34.54 -38.81 -6.94
CA GLY A 106 35.41 -38.05 -6.04
C GLY A 106 35.68 -36.60 -6.47
N ALA A 107 35.24 -36.18 -7.65
CA ALA A 107 35.43 -34.80 -8.09
C ALA A 107 34.51 -33.85 -7.29
N MET A 108 35.08 -32.79 -6.72
CA MET A 108 34.37 -31.76 -5.97
C MET A 108 33.30 -31.10 -6.86
N ALA A 109 32.09 -30.98 -6.34
CA ALA A 109 31.00 -30.28 -6.99
C ALA A 109 31.10 -28.77 -6.72
N THR A 110 30.79 -27.98 -7.75
CA THR A 110 30.61 -26.53 -7.68
C THR A 110 29.29 -26.15 -8.36
N GLY A 111 28.79 -24.96 -8.07
CA GLY A 111 27.50 -24.47 -8.53
C GLY A 111 26.31 -25.22 -7.92
N TRP A 112 25.20 -25.25 -8.65
CA TRP A 112 23.97 -25.91 -8.22
C TRP A 112 24.11 -27.44 -8.22
N LYS A 113 23.82 -28.06 -7.07
CA LYS A 113 23.82 -29.51 -6.92
C LYS A 113 22.53 -30.01 -6.30
N LYS A 114 21.89 -30.97 -6.97
CA LYS A 114 20.74 -31.69 -6.42
C LYS A 114 21.19 -32.97 -5.76
N VAL A 115 20.91 -33.11 -4.46
CA VAL A 115 21.23 -34.30 -3.66
C VAL A 115 19.94 -34.79 -3.00
N LYS A 116 19.55 -36.04 -3.28
CA LYS A 116 18.32 -36.67 -2.74
C LYS A 116 17.07 -35.78 -2.88
N GLY A 117 16.93 -35.12 -4.03
CA GLY A 117 15.77 -34.26 -4.32
C GLY A 117 15.92 -32.79 -3.90
N ILE A 118 16.89 -32.46 -3.04
CA ILE A 118 17.09 -31.11 -2.48
C ILE A 118 18.21 -30.39 -3.24
N TRP A 119 18.02 -29.12 -3.55
CA TRP A 119 19.03 -28.27 -4.17
C TRP A 119 19.93 -27.62 -3.12
N TYR A 120 21.22 -27.58 -3.42
CA TYR A 120 22.28 -26.90 -2.68
C TYR A 120 23.09 -26.07 -3.67
N TYR A 121 23.79 -25.05 -3.17
CA TYR A 121 24.73 -24.28 -3.96
C TYR A 121 26.12 -24.42 -3.35
N LEU A 122 27.09 -24.85 -4.15
CA LEU A 122 28.50 -24.96 -3.79
C LEU A 122 29.22 -23.82 -4.48
N GLU A 123 29.79 -22.89 -3.73
CA GLU A 123 30.45 -21.68 -4.23
C GLU A 123 31.47 -22.03 -5.33
N PRO A 124 31.34 -21.50 -6.56
CA PRO A 124 32.25 -21.83 -7.65
C PRO A 124 33.72 -21.54 -7.36
N ALA A 125 34.00 -20.55 -6.51
CA ALA A 125 35.35 -20.14 -6.16
C ALA A 125 36.13 -21.19 -5.34
N ASN A 126 35.45 -21.93 -4.47
CA ASN A 126 36.13 -22.77 -3.48
C ASN A 126 35.38 -24.07 -3.12
N GLY A 127 34.18 -24.32 -3.66
CA GLY A 127 33.37 -25.50 -3.40
C GLY A 127 32.63 -25.51 -2.07
N LYS A 128 32.74 -24.45 -1.25
CA LYS A 128 32.05 -24.35 0.03
C LYS A 128 30.54 -24.25 -0.18
N MET A 129 29.77 -24.96 0.62
CA MET A 129 28.31 -24.93 0.56
C MET A 129 27.78 -23.60 1.08
N ALA A 130 27.03 -22.88 0.24
CA ALA A 130 26.42 -21.61 0.60
C ALA A 130 25.25 -21.77 1.58
N THR A 131 25.11 -20.79 2.48
CA THR A 131 23.99 -20.65 3.43
C THR A 131 23.56 -19.19 3.52
N GLY A 132 22.27 -18.90 3.65
CA GLY A 132 21.71 -17.55 3.66
C GLY A 132 21.33 -17.03 2.27
N LYS A 133 21.17 -15.71 2.13
CA LYS A 133 20.77 -15.07 0.86
C LYS A 133 21.93 -14.95 -0.11
N HIS A 134 21.73 -15.40 -1.34
CA HIS A 134 22.74 -15.36 -2.40
C HIS A 134 22.12 -14.82 -3.69
N ALA A 135 22.78 -13.85 -4.31
CA ALA A 135 22.45 -13.39 -5.66
C ALA A 135 23.24 -14.25 -6.66
N ILE A 136 22.54 -15.09 -7.42
CA ILE A 136 23.14 -16.05 -8.35
C ILE A 136 22.51 -15.81 -9.72
N ASN A 137 23.32 -15.41 -10.71
CA ASN A 137 22.89 -15.14 -12.08
C ASN A 137 21.68 -14.18 -12.16
N GLY A 138 21.71 -13.09 -11.37
CA GLY A 138 20.67 -12.06 -11.38
C GLY A 138 19.38 -12.41 -10.60
N ALA A 139 19.31 -13.58 -9.95
CA ALA A 139 18.21 -13.95 -9.07
C ALA A 139 18.69 -14.18 -7.63
N THR A 140 17.89 -13.76 -6.65
CA THR A 140 18.18 -14.02 -5.23
C THR A 140 17.59 -15.37 -4.82
N TYR A 141 18.39 -16.17 -4.12
CA TYR A 141 18.00 -17.45 -3.52
C TYR A 141 18.25 -17.40 -2.02
N TYR A 142 17.59 -18.28 -1.27
CA TYR A 142 17.90 -18.50 0.13
C TYR A 142 18.24 -19.96 0.36
N LEU A 143 19.42 -20.20 0.92
CA LEU A 143 19.89 -21.50 1.33
C LEU A 143 19.75 -21.57 2.86
N ALA A 144 19.06 -22.57 3.39
CA ALA A 144 18.93 -22.74 4.84
C ALA A 144 20.30 -22.95 5.50
N ALA A 145 20.36 -22.93 6.84
CA ALA A 145 21.60 -23.28 7.56
C ALA A 145 22.12 -24.69 7.22
N SER A 146 21.24 -25.59 6.78
CA SER A 146 21.61 -26.92 6.26
C SER A 146 22.07 -26.90 4.79
N GLY A 147 22.17 -25.72 4.16
CA GLY A 147 22.41 -25.53 2.72
C GLY A 147 21.22 -25.82 1.80
N ALA A 148 20.12 -26.35 2.33
CA ALA A 148 18.95 -26.70 1.54
C ALA A 148 18.28 -25.42 1.00
N MET A 149 18.13 -25.34 -0.33
CA MET A 149 17.47 -24.23 -1.00
C MET A 149 16.00 -24.15 -0.61
N LYS A 150 15.56 -22.96 -0.16
CA LYS A 150 14.17 -22.71 0.21
C LYS A 150 13.30 -22.44 -1.01
N THR A 151 12.06 -22.88 -0.92
CA THR A 151 10.96 -22.54 -1.84
C THR A 151 9.72 -22.22 -1.01
N GLY A 152 8.77 -21.50 -1.59
CA GLY A 152 7.57 -21.04 -0.89
C GLY A 152 7.85 -19.93 0.12
N TRP A 153 6.97 -19.80 1.10
CA TRP A 153 7.08 -18.79 2.16
C TRP A 153 8.24 -19.09 3.11
N ASN A 154 9.04 -18.07 3.42
CA ASN A 154 10.15 -18.15 4.37
C ASN A 154 10.13 -16.92 5.27
N LYS A 155 10.29 -17.12 6.59
CA LYS A 155 10.37 -16.02 7.56
C LYS A 155 11.82 -15.86 8.02
N GLU A 156 12.37 -14.67 7.83
CA GLU A 156 13.76 -14.33 8.07
C GLU A 156 13.78 -13.06 8.91
N ASP A 157 14.40 -13.11 10.09
CA ASP A 157 14.50 -11.97 11.02
C ASP A 157 13.15 -11.27 11.27
N GLY A 158 12.09 -12.07 11.40
CA GLY A 158 10.73 -11.56 11.63
C GLY A 158 9.97 -11.17 10.35
N ILE A 159 10.63 -11.08 9.19
CA ILE A 159 10.07 -10.60 7.92
C ILE A 159 9.76 -11.78 6.99
N TRP A 160 8.60 -11.75 6.35
CA TRP A 160 8.21 -12.77 5.38
C TRP A 160 8.74 -12.46 3.98
N TYR A 161 9.25 -13.50 3.32
CA TYR A 161 9.66 -13.55 1.93
C TYR A 161 8.97 -14.74 1.26
N HIS A 162 8.94 -14.74 -0.07
CA HIS A 162 8.46 -15.89 -0.83
C HIS A 162 9.45 -16.25 -1.93
N TYR A 163 9.69 -17.54 -2.12
CA TYR A 163 10.58 -18.10 -3.13
C TYR A 163 9.78 -18.96 -4.10
N LYS A 164 10.02 -18.82 -5.40
CA LYS A 164 9.37 -19.62 -6.45
C LYS A 164 9.78 -21.09 -6.29
N LYS A 165 9.10 -22.00 -7.01
CA LYS A 165 9.52 -23.42 -7.07
C LYS A 165 10.95 -23.60 -7.61
N SER A 166 11.43 -22.64 -8.42
CA SER A 166 12.81 -22.60 -8.88
C SER A 166 13.81 -22.15 -7.81
N GLY A 167 13.34 -21.69 -6.64
CA GLY A 167 14.16 -21.10 -5.58
C GLY A 167 14.41 -19.60 -5.73
N ALA A 168 14.12 -19.00 -6.89
CA ALA A 168 14.29 -17.57 -7.08
C ALA A 168 13.28 -16.77 -6.24
N MET A 169 13.73 -15.70 -5.60
CA MET A 169 12.89 -14.82 -4.77
C MET A 169 11.75 -14.23 -5.60
N THR A 170 10.58 -14.15 -4.99
CA THR A 170 9.37 -13.55 -5.56
C THR A 170 9.31 -12.10 -5.16
N THR A 171 9.03 -11.24 -6.13
CA THR A 171 8.80 -9.82 -5.94
C THR A 171 7.48 -9.43 -6.63
N GLY A 172 6.90 -8.30 -6.21
CA GLY A 172 5.61 -7.83 -6.69
C GLY A 172 4.41 -8.60 -6.14
N TRP A 173 3.34 -8.67 -6.93
CA TRP A 173 2.09 -9.31 -6.54
C TRP A 173 2.19 -10.83 -6.56
N LEU A 174 1.75 -11.47 -5.47
CA LEU A 174 1.68 -12.92 -5.34
C LEU A 174 0.27 -13.35 -4.93
N LYS A 175 -0.35 -14.24 -5.71
CA LYS A 175 -1.57 -14.94 -5.32
C LYS A 175 -1.19 -16.28 -4.69
N SER A 176 -1.50 -16.46 -3.41
CA SER A 176 -1.17 -17.68 -2.65
C SER A 176 -2.35 -18.06 -1.74
N GLY A 177 -2.81 -19.31 -1.79
CA GLY A 177 -3.94 -19.78 -0.99
C GLY A 177 -5.22 -18.95 -1.18
N GLY A 178 -5.50 -18.49 -2.41
CA GLY A 178 -6.68 -17.67 -2.74
C GLY A 178 -6.59 -16.20 -2.31
N LYS A 179 -5.50 -15.79 -1.64
CA LYS A 179 -5.29 -14.41 -1.16
C LYS A 179 -4.15 -13.73 -1.94
N TRP A 180 -4.20 -12.41 -2.00
CA TRP A 180 -3.15 -11.59 -2.59
C TRP A 180 -2.19 -11.07 -1.52
N TYR A 181 -0.91 -11.05 -1.85
CA TYR A 181 0.19 -10.53 -1.05
C TYR A 181 1.05 -9.65 -1.96
N TYR A 182 1.72 -8.68 -1.37
CA TYR A 182 2.67 -7.84 -2.07
C TYR A 182 4.06 -8.01 -1.47
N LEU A 183 5.02 -8.38 -2.30
CA LEU A 183 6.43 -8.50 -1.96
C LEU A 183 7.13 -7.29 -2.58
N ASP A 184 7.82 -6.52 -1.76
CA ASP A 184 8.51 -5.31 -2.19
C ASP A 184 9.44 -5.60 -3.39
N PRO A 185 9.33 -4.87 -4.52
CA PRO A 185 10.15 -5.14 -5.70
C PRO A 185 11.65 -4.96 -5.52
N ALA A 186 12.08 -4.10 -4.59
CA ALA A 186 13.50 -3.81 -4.36
C ALA A 186 14.16 -4.86 -3.48
N ASN A 187 13.45 -5.42 -2.50
CA ASN A 187 14.06 -6.28 -1.49
C ASN A 187 13.29 -7.57 -1.16
N GLY A 188 12.09 -7.78 -1.72
CA GLY A 188 11.26 -8.98 -1.54
C GLY A 188 10.52 -9.05 -0.21
N LYS A 189 10.61 -8.04 0.66
CA LYS A 189 9.91 -8.03 1.95
C LYS A 189 8.40 -8.00 1.73
N MET A 190 7.67 -8.89 2.39
CA MET A 190 6.21 -8.89 2.34
C MET A 190 5.64 -7.66 3.05
N ALA A 191 4.76 -6.93 2.37
CA ALA A 191 4.09 -5.77 2.93
C ALA A 191 2.92 -6.17 3.86
N THR A 192 2.75 -5.41 4.93
CA THR A 192 1.61 -5.47 5.87
C THR A 192 1.12 -4.05 6.15
N GLY A 193 -0.12 -3.89 6.61
CA GLY A 193 -0.69 -2.55 6.84
C GLY A 193 -0.92 -1.80 5.53
N LYS A 194 -0.87 -0.47 5.55
CA LYS A 194 -1.05 0.39 4.36
C LYS A 194 0.28 0.55 3.63
N TYR A 195 0.32 0.26 2.33
CA TYR A 195 1.51 0.36 1.49
C TYR A 195 1.17 0.80 0.07
N LYS A 196 2.16 1.30 -0.66
CA LYS A 196 2.01 1.74 -2.05
C LYS A 196 2.60 0.67 -2.98
N ALA A 197 1.84 0.30 -4.01
CA ALA A 197 2.29 -0.58 -5.07
C ALA A 197 2.00 0.09 -6.42
N GLY A 198 3.06 0.49 -7.12
CA GLY A 198 2.94 1.39 -8.27
C GLY A 198 2.32 2.73 -7.85
N ASN A 199 1.26 3.13 -8.54
CA ASN A 199 0.58 4.42 -8.28
C ASN A 199 -0.58 4.34 -7.29
N SER A 200 -0.88 3.16 -6.75
CA SER A 200 -2.05 2.94 -5.90
C SER A 200 -1.66 2.50 -4.50
N TRP A 201 -2.46 2.91 -3.53
CA TRP A 201 -2.37 2.45 -2.15
C TRP A 201 -3.19 1.18 -1.95
N TYR A 202 -2.72 0.30 -1.07
CA TYR A 202 -3.35 -0.96 -0.69
C TYR A 202 -3.26 -1.14 0.82
N ILE A 203 -4.07 -2.03 1.37
CA ILE A 203 -3.98 -2.41 2.78
C ILE A 203 -3.99 -3.93 2.91
N SER A 204 -3.02 -4.48 3.63
CA SER A 204 -2.99 -5.88 4.04
C SER A 204 -3.14 -6.02 5.55
N ASN A 205 -3.67 -7.15 5.99
CA ASN A 205 -3.67 -7.52 7.41
C ASN A 205 -2.25 -7.90 7.91
N SER A 206 -2.13 -8.29 9.18
CA SER A 206 -0.85 -8.70 9.79
C SER A 206 -0.24 -9.98 9.20
N SER A 207 -1.03 -10.80 8.51
CA SER A 207 -0.52 -11.96 7.76
C SER A 207 -0.08 -11.59 6.34
N GLY A 208 -0.16 -10.32 5.95
CA GLY A 208 0.13 -9.84 4.59
C GLY A 208 -0.98 -10.04 3.57
N ALA A 209 -2.11 -10.63 3.98
CA ALA A 209 -3.23 -10.83 3.07
C ALA A 209 -3.95 -9.50 2.81
N MET A 210 -4.02 -9.13 1.53
CA MET A 210 -4.61 -7.89 1.05
C MET A 210 -6.13 -7.86 1.27
N TYR A 211 -6.63 -6.73 1.77
CA TYR A 211 -8.06 -6.45 1.83
C TYR A 211 -8.59 -5.99 0.47
N ALA A 212 -9.82 -6.37 0.15
CA ALA A 212 -10.54 -5.93 -1.05
C ALA A 212 -12.05 -5.86 -0.74
N ASN A 213 -12.76 -4.93 -1.40
CA ASN A 213 -14.21 -4.76 -1.32
C ASN A 213 -14.80 -4.65 0.09
N LYS A 214 -14.13 -3.94 1.00
CA LYS A 214 -14.63 -3.77 2.37
C LYS A 214 -14.08 -2.52 3.05
N TRP A 215 -14.78 -2.06 4.08
CA TRP A 215 -14.26 -1.04 4.99
C TRP A 215 -13.12 -1.60 5.83
N VAL A 216 -12.05 -0.81 5.98
CA VAL A 216 -10.89 -1.13 6.80
C VAL A 216 -10.56 0.07 7.69
N LYS A 217 -10.48 -0.15 9.00
CA LYS A 217 -10.11 0.86 9.99
C LYS A 217 -8.63 0.74 10.33
N LEU A 218 -7.90 1.84 10.22
CA LEU A 218 -6.54 2.04 10.73
C LEU A 218 -6.59 3.07 11.87
N SER A 219 -5.43 3.38 12.47
CA SER A 219 -5.32 4.41 13.52
C SER A 219 -5.78 5.79 13.03
N GLU A 220 -5.47 6.13 11.78
CA GLU A 220 -5.84 7.40 11.15
C GLU A 220 -7.34 7.52 10.83
N GLY A 221 -8.04 6.39 10.68
CA GLY A 221 -9.46 6.35 10.33
C GLY A 221 -9.81 5.25 9.34
N TRP A 222 -10.87 5.49 8.57
CA TRP A 222 -11.46 4.47 7.69
C TRP A 222 -11.03 4.63 6.24
N TYR A 223 -10.81 3.50 5.57
CA TYR A 223 -10.47 3.39 4.15
C TYR A 223 -11.35 2.33 3.48
N TYR A 224 -11.41 2.36 2.15
CA TYR A 224 -12.14 1.37 1.37
C TYR A 224 -11.32 0.88 0.16
N PRO A 225 -10.61 -0.25 0.28
CA PRO A 225 -10.14 -1.02 -0.87
C PRO A 225 -11.29 -1.42 -1.81
N ASN A 226 -11.10 -1.19 -3.11
CA ASN A 226 -12.03 -1.67 -4.15
C ASN A 226 -11.79 -3.16 -4.47
N ALA A 227 -12.34 -3.66 -5.59
CA ALA A 227 -12.24 -5.07 -5.97
C ALA A 227 -10.81 -5.54 -6.31
N SER A 228 -9.96 -4.65 -6.80
CA SER A 228 -8.54 -4.95 -7.01
C SER A 228 -7.71 -4.78 -5.73
N GLY A 229 -8.31 -4.33 -4.64
CA GLY A 229 -7.64 -3.98 -3.38
C GLY A 229 -7.05 -2.57 -3.36
N ALA A 230 -7.07 -1.85 -4.49
CA ALA A 230 -6.60 -0.47 -4.53
C ALA A 230 -7.55 0.41 -3.69
N LEU A 231 -6.98 1.29 -2.88
CA LEU A 231 -7.75 2.23 -2.07
C LEU A 231 -8.55 3.16 -2.97
N LYS A 232 -9.85 3.22 -2.73
CA LYS A 232 -10.74 4.13 -3.41
C LYS A 232 -10.54 5.54 -2.86
N THR A 233 -10.59 6.50 -3.76
CA THR A 233 -10.70 7.93 -3.46
C THR A 233 -11.98 8.50 -4.09
N GLY A 234 -12.39 9.67 -3.61
CA GLY A 234 -13.61 10.35 -3.98
C GLY A 234 -14.88 9.72 -3.38
N TRP A 235 -16.00 9.89 -4.08
CA TRP A 235 -17.31 9.42 -3.63
C TRP A 235 -17.43 7.89 -3.66
N LEU A 236 -17.95 7.33 -2.57
CA LEU A 236 -18.30 5.92 -2.43
C LEU A 236 -19.75 5.80 -1.95
N LYS A 237 -20.57 5.02 -2.66
CA LYS A 237 -21.89 4.57 -2.17
C LYS A 237 -21.72 3.19 -1.52
N SER A 238 -22.07 3.08 -0.24
CA SER A 238 -21.98 1.83 0.52
C SER A 238 -23.17 1.71 1.48
N GLY A 239 -23.88 0.58 1.46
CA GLY A 239 -25.08 0.40 2.29
C GLY A 239 -26.16 1.48 2.09
N GLY A 240 -26.34 1.94 0.85
CA GLY A 240 -27.31 3.00 0.51
C GLY A 240 -26.87 4.42 0.86
N LYS A 241 -25.77 4.61 1.60
CA LYS A 241 -25.25 5.92 2.03
C LYS A 241 -24.04 6.33 1.20
N TRP A 242 -23.80 7.63 1.10
CA TRP A 242 -22.63 8.19 0.43
C TRP A 242 -21.54 8.56 1.45
N TYR A 243 -20.29 8.38 1.05
CA TYR A 243 -19.09 8.67 1.84
C TYR A 243 -18.08 9.37 0.95
N TRP A 244 -17.25 10.23 1.54
CA TRP A 244 -16.16 10.90 0.85
C TRP A 244 -14.81 10.38 1.35
N LEU A 245 -14.05 9.76 0.44
CA LEU A 245 -12.71 9.26 0.67
C LEU A 245 -11.70 10.25 0.11
N GLN A 246 -11.07 11.04 0.96
CA GLN A 246 -10.25 12.21 0.59
C GLN A 246 -9.10 11.84 -0.35
N PRO A 247 -9.11 12.24 -1.64
CA PRO A 247 -8.02 11.96 -2.57
C PRO A 247 -6.65 12.49 -2.10
N GLU A 248 -6.64 13.67 -1.49
CA GLU A 248 -5.47 14.35 -0.93
C GLU A 248 -4.96 13.74 0.38
N LYS A 249 -5.72 12.81 0.97
CA LYS A 249 -5.34 12.01 2.14
C LYS A 249 -5.35 10.52 1.83
N ASP A 250 -5.04 10.16 0.59
CA ASP A 250 -4.90 8.77 0.12
C ASP A 250 -6.12 7.88 0.42
N GLY A 251 -7.32 8.45 0.34
CA GLY A 251 -8.58 7.75 0.55
C GLY A 251 -9.05 7.66 2.00
N LEU A 252 -8.48 8.45 2.91
CA LEU A 252 -9.00 8.57 4.27
C LEU A 252 -10.43 9.12 4.25
N MET A 253 -11.36 8.36 4.82
CA MET A 253 -12.76 8.76 4.92
C MET A 253 -12.91 9.96 5.86
N ILE A 254 -13.61 10.99 5.39
CA ILE A 254 -14.01 12.11 6.25
C ILE A 254 -15.17 11.70 7.17
N ALA A 255 -15.18 12.17 8.41
CA ALA A 255 -16.25 11.94 9.37
C ALA A 255 -16.42 13.16 10.29
N ASP A 256 -17.64 13.36 10.77
CA ASP A 256 -18.03 14.44 11.68
C ASP A 256 -17.54 15.82 11.26
N ALA A 257 -17.71 16.14 9.97
CA ALA A 257 -17.09 17.32 9.39
C ALA A 257 -17.94 17.93 8.29
N LEU A 258 -17.67 19.20 8.03
CA LEU A 258 -18.13 19.94 6.88
C LEU A 258 -16.95 20.14 5.93
N THR A 259 -17.13 19.90 4.64
CA THR A 259 -16.07 20.06 3.64
C THR A 259 -16.61 20.51 2.30
N THR A 260 -15.73 21.06 1.48
CA THR A 260 -16.03 21.54 0.13
C THR A 260 -15.43 20.60 -0.90
N VAL A 261 -16.28 20.00 -1.73
CA VAL A 261 -15.86 19.17 -2.86
C VAL A 261 -16.24 19.89 -4.14
N LYS A 262 -15.23 20.32 -4.92
CA LYS A 262 -15.43 21.06 -6.18
C LYS A 262 -16.41 22.24 -6.03
N ASN A 263 -16.15 23.13 -5.06
CA ASN A 263 -16.96 24.31 -4.74
C ASN A 263 -18.36 24.05 -4.16
N VAL A 264 -18.71 22.80 -3.84
CA VAL A 264 -19.98 22.47 -3.17
C VAL A 264 -19.72 21.98 -1.76
N ARG A 265 -20.43 22.55 -0.77
CA ARG A 265 -20.33 22.15 0.64
C ARG A 265 -21.15 20.90 0.91
N TYR A 266 -20.59 19.99 1.70
CA TYR A 266 -21.21 18.76 2.19
C TYR A 266 -20.90 18.60 3.69
N SER A 267 -21.78 17.91 4.40
CA SER A 267 -21.58 17.56 5.81
C SER A 267 -21.70 16.06 6.01
N PHE A 268 -20.90 15.51 6.91
CA PHE A 268 -20.78 14.09 7.19
C PHE A 268 -21.04 13.84 8.67
N THR A 269 -21.72 12.74 8.95
CA THR A 269 -21.95 12.25 10.32
C THR A 269 -20.66 11.66 10.92
N SER A 270 -20.67 11.33 12.21
CA SER A 270 -19.55 10.65 12.89
C SER A 270 -19.22 9.26 12.32
N SER A 271 -20.16 8.63 11.61
CA SER A 271 -19.89 7.40 10.86
C SER A 271 -19.35 7.65 9.44
N GLY A 272 -19.14 8.90 9.05
CA GLY A 272 -18.74 9.33 7.70
C GLY A 272 -19.85 9.31 6.66
N ALA A 273 -21.09 8.99 7.02
CA ALA A 273 -22.20 9.04 6.08
C ALA A 273 -22.55 10.50 5.78
N MET A 274 -22.62 10.83 4.49
CA MET A 274 -23.04 12.13 3.98
C MET A 274 -24.48 12.42 4.41
N ARG A 275 -24.70 13.61 4.94
CA ARG A 275 -26.02 14.14 5.27
C ARG A 275 -26.77 14.52 3.99
N ALA A 276 -28.03 14.16 3.88
CA ALA A 276 -28.92 14.51 2.78
C ALA A 276 -30.36 14.66 3.31
N ASN A 277 -31.15 15.50 2.64
CA ASN A 277 -32.53 15.83 3.01
C ASN A 277 -32.69 16.22 4.49
N CYS A 278 -31.76 17.02 5.01
CA CYS A 278 -31.78 17.39 6.41
C CYS A 278 -31.14 18.73 6.68
N GLN A 279 -31.45 19.27 7.85
CA GLN A 279 -30.82 20.47 8.38
C GLN A 279 -29.34 20.22 8.70
N VAL A 280 -28.53 21.23 8.43
CA VAL A 280 -27.11 21.27 8.78
C VAL A 280 -26.86 22.61 9.48
N LYS A 281 -26.47 22.56 10.75
CA LYS A 281 -25.99 23.76 11.44
C LYS A 281 -24.62 24.12 10.87
N LEU A 282 -24.48 25.36 10.43
CA LEU A 282 -23.26 25.90 9.85
C LEU A 282 -22.57 26.81 10.87
N GLU A 283 -21.41 27.34 10.50
CA GLU A 283 -20.68 28.34 11.29
C GLU A 283 -21.50 29.64 11.43
N ASN A 284 -21.13 30.50 12.37
CA ASN A 284 -21.76 31.82 12.59
C ASN A 284 -23.29 31.78 12.78
N ASN A 285 -23.80 30.72 13.38
CA ASN A 285 -25.25 30.50 13.57
C ASN A 285 -26.05 30.48 12.24
N GLU A 286 -25.42 30.13 11.13
CA GLU A 286 -26.14 29.92 9.87
C GLU A 286 -26.91 28.59 9.88
N TYR A 287 -28.06 28.61 9.22
CA TYR A 287 -28.87 27.44 8.94
C TYR A 287 -28.65 27.00 7.50
N GLY A 288 -28.13 25.79 7.32
CA GLY A 288 -27.98 25.12 6.05
C GLY A 288 -28.99 24.01 5.85
N TYR A 289 -29.35 23.76 4.60
CA TYR A 289 -30.10 22.57 4.20
C TYR A 289 -29.29 21.73 3.21
N ALA A 290 -29.08 20.46 3.54
CA ALA A 290 -28.50 19.49 2.63
C ALA A 290 -29.61 18.89 1.76
N ALA A 291 -29.55 19.11 0.45
CA ALA A 291 -30.47 18.51 -0.51
C ALA A 291 -30.32 16.98 -0.59
N SER A 292 -31.11 16.32 -1.45
CA SER A 292 -31.00 14.87 -1.69
C SER A 292 -29.63 14.45 -2.24
N SER A 293 -28.95 15.35 -2.95
CA SER A 293 -27.56 15.19 -3.40
C SER A 293 -26.53 15.39 -2.28
N GLY A 294 -26.95 15.84 -1.10
CA GLY A 294 -26.09 16.27 0.00
C GLY A 294 -25.50 17.67 -0.13
N ALA A 295 -25.70 18.33 -1.28
CA ALA A 295 -25.24 19.70 -1.49
C ALA A 295 -25.94 20.63 -0.50
N ILE A 296 -25.15 21.45 0.20
CA ILE A 296 -25.64 22.37 1.22
C ILE A 296 -25.87 23.76 0.62
N SER A 297 -27.06 24.31 0.85
CA SER A 297 -27.36 25.74 0.69
C SER A 297 -27.53 26.39 2.07
N THR A 298 -26.92 27.56 2.30
CA THR A 298 -27.31 28.41 3.43
C THR A 298 -28.67 29.02 3.09
N ILE A 299 -29.64 28.91 4.00
CA ILE A 299 -31.01 29.40 3.76
C ILE A 299 -31.51 30.37 4.83
N GLY A 300 -30.75 30.56 5.92
CA GLY A 300 -31.16 31.44 7.02
C GLY A 300 -30.16 31.46 8.16
N THR A 301 -30.56 32.07 9.27
CA THR A 301 -29.77 32.15 10.51
C THR A 301 -30.62 31.76 11.71
N TYR A 302 -29.98 31.17 12.71
CA TYR A 302 -30.61 30.93 14.01
C TYR A 302 -30.72 32.23 14.80
N GLU A 303 -31.91 32.53 15.29
CA GLU A 303 -32.22 33.61 16.23
C GLU A 303 -32.95 32.99 17.43
N GLY A 304 -32.19 32.63 18.47
CA GLY A 304 -32.65 31.72 19.52
C GLY A 304 -32.93 30.32 18.96
N ASP A 305 -34.10 29.77 19.28
CA ASP A 305 -34.55 28.46 18.78
C ASP A 305 -35.23 28.53 17.40
N LYS A 306 -35.34 29.73 16.83
CA LYS A 306 -36.00 29.97 15.54
C LYS A 306 -35.00 30.11 14.42
N VAL A 307 -35.43 29.79 13.20
CA VAL A 307 -34.65 30.00 11.98
C VAL A 307 -35.31 31.12 11.19
N ILE A 308 -34.56 32.18 10.93
CA ILE A 308 -35.02 33.29 10.07
C ILE A 308 -34.48 33.05 8.66
N LEU A 309 -35.36 32.90 7.67
CA LEU A 309 -34.94 32.75 6.28
C LEU A 309 -34.31 34.04 5.78
N LYS A 310 -33.17 33.92 5.12
CA LYS A 310 -32.40 35.06 4.59
C LYS A 310 -31.90 34.76 3.19
N ASP A 311 -31.84 35.80 2.34
CA ASP A 311 -31.16 35.70 1.05
C ASP A 311 -29.63 35.76 1.21
N ALA A 312 -28.92 35.69 0.09
CA ALA A 312 -27.45 35.71 0.07
C ALA A 312 -26.86 37.04 0.56
N GLN A 313 -27.66 38.12 0.61
CA GLN A 313 -27.28 39.44 1.12
C GLN A 313 -27.68 39.62 2.59
N GLY A 314 -28.31 38.62 3.21
CA GLY A 314 -28.75 38.64 4.60
C GLY A 314 -30.12 39.29 4.82
N LYS A 315 -30.86 39.62 3.76
CA LYS A 315 -32.21 40.19 3.86
C LYS A 315 -33.20 39.11 4.29
N THR A 316 -34.05 39.43 5.27
CA THR A 316 -35.14 38.55 5.72
C THR A 316 -36.11 38.24 4.58
N LEU A 317 -36.42 36.95 4.41
CA LEU A 317 -37.35 36.43 3.43
C LEU A 317 -38.66 35.99 4.10
N THR A 318 -39.78 36.19 3.42
CA THR A 318 -41.12 35.80 3.88
C THR A 318 -41.85 34.99 2.81
N GLY A 319 -42.87 34.23 3.20
CA GLY A 319 -43.65 33.40 2.29
C GLY A 319 -42.88 32.20 1.73
N TRP A 320 -43.32 31.72 0.57
CA TRP A 320 -42.70 30.57 -0.12
C TRP A 320 -41.36 30.94 -0.76
N GLN A 321 -40.32 30.19 -0.44
CA GLN A 321 -38.95 30.38 -0.95
C GLN A 321 -38.41 29.07 -1.51
N LYS A 322 -37.91 29.10 -2.76
CA LYS A 322 -37.26 27.94 -3.38
C LYS A 322 -35.75 28.13 -3.34
N ILE A 323 -35.07 27.41 -2.45
CA ILE A 323 -33.62 27.54 -2.25
C ILE A 323 -32.97 26.18 -2.45
N GLY A 324 -31.92 26.11 -3.28
CA GLY A 324 -31.26 24.85 -3.63
C GLY A 324 -32.21 23.81 -4.24
N GLY A 325 -33.27 24.26 -4.92
CA GLY A 325 -34.32 23.41 -5.51
C GLY A 325 -35.37 22.90 -4.53
N THR A 326 -35.25 23.20 -3.23
CA THR A 326 -36.19 22.79 -2.17
C THR A 326 -37.05 23.96 -1.75
N TRP A 327 -38.34 23.72 -1.50
CA TRP A 327 -39.28 24.74 -1.03
C TRP A 327 -39.28 24.84 0.50
N PHE A 328 -39.27 26.06 0.99
CA PHE A 328 -39.41 26.45 2.40
C PHE A 328 -40.50 27.51 2.51
N TYR A 329 -41.09 27.65 3.70
CA TYR A 329 -42.06 28.69 3.97
C TYR A 329 -41.66 29.48 5.21
N ALA A 330 -41.69 30.81 5.13
CA ALA A 330 -41.49 31.70 6.27
C ALA A 330 -42.74 32.53 6.55
N ASP A 331 -43.00 32.80 7.84
CA ASP A 331 -44.07 33.70 8.24
C ASP A 331 -43.75 35.18 7.95
N ALA A 332 -44.62 36.10 8.38
CA ALA A 332 -44.47 37.54 8.15
C ALA A 332 -43.22 38.13 8.83
N ASN A 333 -42.68 37.48 9.85
CA ASN A 333 -41.45 37.90 10.55
C ASN A 333 -40.20 37.18 10.00
N GLY A 334 -40.36 36.34 8.97
CA GLY A 334 -39.30 35.56 8.35
C GLY A 334 -38.97 34.25 9.06
N VAL A 335 -39.74 33.86 10.09
CA VAL A 335 -39.52 32.61 10.80
C VAL A 335 -39.91 31.44 9.91
N MET A 336 -38.95 30.56 9.62
CA MET A 336 -39.17 29.33 8.87
C MET A 336 -40.16 28.42 9.62
N GLN A 337 -41.22 28.03 8.92
CA GLN A 337 -42.26 27.17 9.47
C GLN A 337 -41.92 25.69 9.29
N THR A 338 -42.42 24.87 10.21
CA THR A 338 -42.40 23.41 10.16
C THR A 338 -43.80 22.87 10.47
N GLY A 339 -44.10 21.63 10.08
CA GLY A 339 -45.44 21.04 10.22
C GLY A 339 -46.43 21.56 9.17
N TRP A 340 -47.71 21.57 9.53
CA TRP A 340 -48.79 21.99 8.64
C TRP A 340 -48.85 23.51 8.46
N VAL A 341 -48.90 23.95 7.21
CA VAL A 341 -49.06 25.35 6.81
C VAL A 341 -50.21 25.47 5.81
N LYS A 342 -51.15 26.39 6.06
CA LYS A 342 -52.26 26.69 5.14
C LYS A 342 -51.99 27.99 4.38
N THR A 343 -51.90 27.91 3.06
CA THR A 343 -51.74 29.10 2.19
C THR A 343 -52.53 28.91 0.91
N GLY A 344 -53.10 30.00 0.36
CA GLY A 344 -53.86 29.93 -0.90
C GLY A 344 -55.00 28.91 -0.88
N GLY A 345 -55.62 28.65 0.28
CA GLY A 345 -56.69 27.67 0.45
C GLY A 345 -56.23 26.21 0.54
N LYS A 346 -54.94 25.90 0.33
CA LYS A 346 -54.38 24.54 0.38
C LYS A 346 -53.52 24.34 1.62
N TRP A 347 -53.41 23.08 2.05
CA TRP A 347 -52.54 22.65 3.15
C TRP A 347 -51.25 22.04 2.61
N TYR A 348 -50.13 22.37 3.24
CA TYR A 348 -48.80 21.88 2.89
C TYR A 348 -48.10 21.40 4.15
N TRP A 349 -47.23 20.40 4.02
CA TRP A 349 -46.44 19.89 5.13
C TRP A 349 -44.96 20.24 4.94
N LEU A 350 -44.40 20.89 5.95
CA LEU A 350 -42.99 21.21 6.04
C LEU A 350 -42.36 20.23 7.05
N ALA A 351 -41.33 19.50 6.64
CA ALA A 351 -40.60 18.60 7.54
C ALA A 351 -39.98 19.37 8.72
N SER A 352 -39.45 18.66 9.72
CA SER A 352 -38.72 19.28 10.83
C SER A 352 -37.48 20.07 10.37
N SER A 353 -36.97 19.79 9.17
CA SER A 353 -35.91 20.57 8.51
C SER A 353 -36.42 21.83 7.77
N GLY A 354 -37.73 22.10 7.81
CA GLY A 354 -38.40 23.17 7.06
C GLY A 354 -38.67 22.88 5.59
N ALA A 355 -38.20 21.75 5.06
CA ALA A 355 -38.36 21.39 3.66
C ALA A 355 -39.80 20.91 3.37
N MET A 356 -40.42 21.44 2.31
CA MET A 356 -41.74 21.02 1.88
C MET A 356 -41.72 19.58 1.35
N ALA A 357 -42.61 18.75 1.88
CA ALA A 357 -42.82 17.40 1.42
C ALA A 357 -43.60 17.37 0.10
N THR A 358 -43.25 16.43 -0.79
CA THR A 358 -43.99 16.15 -2.03
C THR A 358 -44.05 14.65 -2.25
N ASN A 359 -45.14 14.17 -2.88
CA ASN A 359 -45.35 12.76 -3.24
C ASN A 359 -45.03 11.77 -2.11
N THR A 360 -45.46 12.08 -0.88
CA THR A 360 -45.10 11.27 0.28
C THR A 360 -46.17 11.34 1.35
N TRP A 361 -46.17 10.32 2.21
CA TRP A 361 -46.96 10.31 3.43
C TRP A 361 -46.23 11.12 4.52
N VAL A 362 -47.00 11.92 5.25
CA VAL A 362 -46.51 12.87 6.28
C VAL A 362 -47.25 12.68 7.60
N ASP A 363 -46.80 13.38 8.64
CA ASP A 363 -47.46 13.40 9.97
C ASP A 363 -47.69 11.98 10.52
N GLY A 364 -46.60 11.23 10.66
CA GLY A 364 -46.65 9.84 11.11
C GLY A 364 -47.32 8.86 10.13
N GLY A 365 -47.43 9.23 8.85
CA GLY A 365 -48.02 8.38 7.81
C GLY A 365 -49.53 8.54 7.65
N LYS A 366 -50.14 9.57 8.25
CA LYS A 366 -51.60 9.77 8.28
C LYS A 366 -52.15 10.47 7.04
N TYR A 367 -51.35 11.32 6.42
CA TYR A 367 -51.81 12.17 5.31
C TYR A 367 -50.84 12.06 4.13
N TYR A 368 -51.37 12.11 2.91
CA TYR A 368 -50.57 12.11 1.69
C TYR A 368 -50.54 13.51 1.08
N VAL A 369 -49.34 13.99 0.72
CA VAL A 369 -49.17 15.23 -0.05
C VAL A 369 -48.76 14.89 -1.49
N GLY A 370 -49.35 15.60 -2.45
CA GLY A 370 -49.16 15.38 -3.88
C GLY A 370 -47.82 15.89 -4.41
N SER A 371 -47.66 15.88 -5.74
CA SER A 371 -46.44 16.32 -6.42
C SER A 371 -46.21 17.83 -6.31
N ASP A 372 -47.28 18.60 -6.15
CA ASP A 372 -47.26 20.03 -5.85
C ASP A 372 -47.10 20.32 -4.34
N GLY A 373 -47.02 19.29 -3.50
CA GLY A 373 -46.91 19.37 -2.04
C GLY A 373 -48.22 19.66 -1.32
N ALA A 374 -49.32 19.85 -2.05
CA ALA A 374 -50.62 20.07 -1.44
C ALA A 374 -51.16 18.76 -0.84
N TRP A 375 -51.79 18.86 0.32
CA TRP A 375 -52.51 17.74 0.93
C TRP A 375 -53.60 17.24 -0.01
N VAL A 376 -53.57 15.93 -0.26
CA VAL A 376 -54.59 15.23 -1.04
C VAL A 376 -55.57 14.61 -0.05
N GLN A 377 -56.82 15.06 -0.11
CA GLN A 377 -57.90 14.42 0.62
C GLN A 377 -58.17 13.05 -0.03
N VAL A 378 -57.68 11.99 0.60
CA VAL A 378 -57.97 10.63 0.18
C VAL A 378 -59.35 10.27 0.72
N ASN A 379 -60.36 10.30 -0.14
CA ASN A 379 -61.66 9.73 0.18
C ASN A 379 -61.50 8.21 0.20
N ILE A 380 -61.35 7.62 1.38
CA ILE A 380 -61.52 6.18 1.55
C ILE A 380 -63.00 5.92 1.30
N ILE A 381 -63.34 5.48 0.09
CA ILE A 381 -64.64 4.84 -0.15
C ILE A 381 -64.59 3.56 0.68
N LYS A 382 -65.25 3.57 1.84
CA LYS A 382 -65.57 2.36 2.59
C LYS A 382 -66.67 1.63 1.81
N ASP A 383 -66.31 0.95 0.73
CA ASP A 383 -67.16 -0.11 0.19
C ASP A 383 -66.98 -1.34 1.08
N PHE A 384 -67.65 -1.30 2.23
CA PHE A 384 -68.07 -2.51 2.92
C PHE A 384 -69.32 -3.02 2.21
N ARG A 385 -69.15 -4.00 1.31
CA ARG A 385 -70.13 -5.07 1.06
C ARG A 385 -69.42 -6.35 0.70
#